data_AF-A0A7C1GPC8-F1
#
_entry.id   AF-A0A7C1GPC8-F1
#
_cell.length_a   1.000
_cell.length_b   1.000
_cell.length_c   1.000
_cell.angle_alpha   90.00
_cell.angle_beta   90.00
_cell.angle_gamma   90.00
#
_symmetry.space_group_name_H-M   'P 1'
#
loop_
_entity.id
_entity.type
_entity.pdbx_description
1 polymer ?
#
loop_
_entity_poly.entity_id
_entity_poly.type
_entity_poly.pdbx_seq_one_letter_code
_entity_poly.pdbx_strand_id
1 'polypeptide(L)' 'MSEVVELLQEIRDELKELRLLYKSLVDRLVPEEEPLEDEKEAIESSEELVGEDEVLRVLG' A
#
# COMPACT_ATOMS: atom_id res chain seq x y z
N MET A 1 33.18 12.29 10.60
CA MET A 1 32.11 12.38 9.57
C MET A 1 31.87 11.05 8.88
N SER A 2 32.90 10.28 8.48
CA SER A 2 32.74 8.93 7.87
C SER A 2 31.95 7.97 8.77
N GLU A 3 32.35 7.84 10.04
CA GLU A 3 31.72 6.91 11.00
C GLU A 3 30.23 7.18 11.22
N VAL A 4 29.80 8.45 11.19
CA VAL A 4 28.38 8.81 11.32
C VAL A 4 27.60 8.40 10.07
N VAL A 5 28.21 8.51 8.89
CA VAL A 5 27.58 8.11 7.62
C VAL A 5 27.46 6.58 7.55
N GLU A 6 28.50 5.86 7.99
CA GLU A 6 28.51 4.39 8.08
C GLU A 6 27.42 3.90 9.05
N LEU A 7 27.33 4.49 10.26
CA LEU A 7 26.28 4.16 11.22
C LEU A 7 24.87 4.42 10.67
N LEU A 8 24.67 5.53 9.93
CA LEU A 8 23.40 5.84 9.29
C LEU A 8 23.05 4.87 8.14
N GLN A 9 24.05 4.24 7.52
CA GLN A 9 23.82 3.17 6.54
C GLN A 9 23.40 1.88 7.23
N GLU A 10 24.09 1.48 8.29
CA GLU A 10 23.73 0.30 9.10
C GLU A 10 22.29 0.41 9.62
N ILE A 11 21.92 1.52 10.26
CA ILE A 11 20.56 1.77 10.74
C ILE A 11 19.53 1.64 9.61
N ARG A 12 19.86 2.15 8.41
CA ARG A 12 18.95 2.11 7.27
C ARG A 12 18.74 0.70 6.75
N ASP A 13 19.78 -0.13 6.77
CA ASP A 13 19.70 -1.50 6.31
C ASP A 13 18.95 -2.37 7.32
N GLU A 14 19.19 -2.20 8.63
CA GLU A 14 18.39 -2.83 9.68
C GLU A 14 16.89 -2.46 9.58
N LEU A 15 16.56 -1.19 9.31
CA LEU A 15 15.17 -0.75 9.13
C LEU A 15 14.52 -1.39 7.89
N LYS A 16 15.28 -1.62 6.81
CA LYS A 16 14.75 -2.34 5.63
C LYS A 16 14.44 -3.79 5.99
N GLU A 17 15.33 -4.46 6.72
CA GLU A 17 15.12 -5.85 7.17
C GLU A 17 13.89 -5.96 8.06
N LEU A 18 13.74 -5.08 9.05
CA LEU A 18 12.57 -5.04 9.92
C LEU A 18 11.27 -4.84 9.14
N ARG A 19 11.27 -3.94 8.14
CA ARG A 19 10.09 -3.73 7.29
C ARG A 19 9.74 -4.97 6.47
N LEU A 20 10.73 -5.69 5.95
CA LEU A 20 10.51 -6.92 5.19
C LEU A 20 9.96 -8.05 6.08
N LEU A 21 10.48 -8.17 7.31
CA LEU A 21 9.98 -9.12 8.30
C LEU A 21 8.54 -8.79 8.69
N TYR A 22 8.24 -7.52 8.96
CA TYR A 22 6.89 -7.08 9.26
C TYR A 22 5.92 -7.37 8.11
N LYS A 23 6.29 -7.01 6.87
CA LYS A 23 5.47 -7.32 5.69
C LYS A 23 5.22 -8.82 5.60
N SER A 24 6.26 -9.65 5.73
CA SER A 24 6.12 -11.11 5.67
C SER A 24 5.21 -11.68 6.76
N LEU A 25 5.16 -11.05 7.94
CA LEU A 25 4.23 -11.42 9.01
C LEU A 25 2.80 -11.02 8.65
N VAL A 26 2.60 -9.79 8.17
CA VAL A 26 1.28 -9.29 7.75
C VAL A 26 0.73 -10.16 6.62
N ASP A 27 1.50 -10.42 5.58
CA ASP A 27 1.09 -11.23 4.42
C ASP A 27 0.72 -12.68 4.83
N ARG A 28 1.26 -13.19 5.94
CA ARG A 28 0.90 -14.52 6.47
C ARG A 28 -0.33 -14.49 7.37
N LEU A 29 -0.55 -13.39 8.09
CA LEU A 29 -1.62 -13.26 9.07
C LEU A 29 -2.91 -12.72 8.45
N VAL A 30 -2.78 -11.89 7.42
CA VAL A 30 -3.88 -11.29 6.69
C VAL A 30 -4.04 -12.11 5.41
N PRO A 31 -5.10 -12.95 5.30
CA PRO A 31 -5.36 -13.64 4.05
C PRO A 31 -5.61 -12.60 2.95
N GLU A 32 -4.95 -12.75 1.81
CA GLU A 32 -5.34 -12.03 0.60
C GLU A 32 -6.71 -12.58 0.18
N GLU A 33 -7.74 -11.74 0.29
CA GLU A 33 -9.07 -12.06 -0.23
C GLU A 33 -9.11 -11.72 -1.71
N GLU A 34 -9.50 -12.69 -2.53
CA GLU A 34 -9.83 -12.44 -3.92
C GLU A 34 -11.06 -11.51 -3.98
N PRO A 35 -11.02 -10.43 -4.79
CA PRO A 35 -12.19 -9.59 -4.96
C PRO A 35 -13.35 -10.42 -5.51
N LEU A 36 -14.55 -10.12 -5.04
CA LEU A 36 -15.78 -10.73 -5.55
C LEU A 36 -15.97 -10.37 -7.04
N GLU A 37 -16.79 -11.13 -7.76
CA GLU A 37 -16.97 -10.90 -9.21
C GLU A 37 -17.51 -9.50 -9.52
N ASP A 38 -18.38 -8.94 -8.68
CA ASP A 38 -18.87 -7.58 -8.79
C ASP A 38 -17.79 -6.53 -8.49
N GLU A 39 -16.89 -6.80 -7.54
CA GLU A 39 -15.73 -5.95 -7.27
C GLU A 39 -14.70 -6.00 -8.40
N LYS A 40 -14.48 -7.19 -8.99
CA LYS A 40 -13.64 -7.38 -10.17
C LYS A 40 -14.19 -6.60 -11.36
N GLU A 41 -15.49 -6.73 -11.63
CA GLU A 41 -16.17 -5.99 -12.68
C GLU A 41 -16.06 -4.48 -12.45
N ALA A 42 -16.20 -3.99 -11.21
CA ALA A 42 -16.05 -2.56 -10.89
C ALA A 42 -14.61 -2.04 -11.10
N ILE A 43 -13.59 -2.86 -10.83
CA ILE A 43 -12.17 -2.49 -11.05
C ILE A 43 -11.82 -2.49 -12.55
N GLU A 44 -12.32 -3.46 -13.30
CA GLU A 44 -12.03 -3.64 -14.72
C GLU A 44 -12.90 -2.77 -15.64
N SER A 45 -14.08 -2.39 -15.15
CA SER A 45 -14.99 -1.49 -15.82
C SER A 45 -14.32 -0.14 -16.07
N SER A 46 -14.37 0.31 -17.31
CA SER A 46 -13.96 1.65 -17.73
C SER A 46 -15.12 2.63 -17.62
N GLU A 47 -16.03 2.41 -16.66
CA GLU A 47 -17.05 3.40 -16.31
C GLU A 47 -16.40 4.76 -16.04
N GLU A 48 -17.15 5.81 -16.37
CA GLU A 48 -16.69 7.19 -16.32
C GLU A 48 -16.14 7.51 -14.92
N LEU A 49 -14.83 7.76 -14.84
CA LEU A 49 -14.18 8.16 -13.60
C LEU A 49 -14.78 9.49 -13.15
N VAL A 50 -15.69 9.42 -12.19
CA VAL A 50 -16.36 10.59 -11.63
C VAL A 50 -15.33 11.43 -10.87
N GLY A 51 -15.15 12.68 -11.29
CA GLY A 51 -14.21 13.60 -10.63
C GLY A 51 -14.64 13.94 -9.21
N GLU A 52 -13.68 14.35 -8.38
CA GLU A 52 -13.92 14.76 -6.99
C GLU A 52 -15.03 15.83 -6.88
N ASP A 53 -15.07 16.78 -7.83
CA ASP A 53 -16.08 17.84 -7.91
C ASP A 53 -17.52 17.33 -8.07
N GLU A 54 -17.68 16.20 -8.75
CA GLU A 54 -18.98 15.59 -9.01
C GLU A 54 -19.43 14.72 -7.83
N VAL A 55 -18.51 14.02 -7.19
CA VAL A 55 -18.76 13.31 -5.92
C VAL A 55 -19.20 14.29 -4.83
N LEU A 56 -18.51 15.43 -4.69
CA LEU A 56 -18.84 16.46 -3.70
C LEU A 56 -20.22 17.08 -3.93
N ARG A 57 -20.64 17.22 -5.19
CA ARG A 57 -21.96 17.78 -5.54
C ARG A 57 -23.10 16.84 -5.16
N VAL A 58 -22.90 15.53 -5.27
CA VAL A 58 -23.94 14.52 -5.01
C VAL A 58 -24.06 14.21 -3.52
N LEU A 59 -22.94 14.24 -2.79
CA LEU A 59 -22.88 13.85 -1.37
C LEU A 59 -22.85 15.02 -0.38
N GLY A 60 -22.64 16.25 -0.87
CA GLY A 60 -22.52 17.48 -0.06
C GLY A 60 -23.83 18.17 0.28
#